data_AF-A0A934CSZ3-F1
#
_entry.id   AF-A0A934CSZ3-F1
#
_cell.length_a   1.000
_cell.length_b   1.000
_cell.length_c   1.000
_cell.angle_alpha   90.00
_cell.angle_beta   90.00
_cell.angle_gamma   90.00
#
_symmetry.space_group_name_H-M   'P 1'
#
loop_
_entity.id
_entity.type
_entity.pdbx_description
1 polymer ?
#
loop_
_entity_poly.entity_id
_entity_poly.type
_entity_poly.pdbx_seq_one_letter_code
_entity_poly.pdbx_strand_id
1 'polypeptide(L)'
;MEAFDSDRSAVLDRAEEAGINYIINAGSDRESNIKGLELSGKHPHVFSASGIHPHEAKTLDDSLFNELRNWLKKPKVVAVGEIGLDYHYLHSPKGVQIETFRKQIALAKEAGLPIIIHSREAKSDTIRLLREEAADVAGVLHCFSGDLEMAKEAMGLGFYISFAGPVTFKNAKTLREVASFVPDDFILIETDAPYLSPMPMRGKRNEPSFLKYTAEMIAGLRGISVSDLARITTLNAMRLFKIGKIAVHGEIAYKIRDSLYLNITNRCTNKCGFCVKSRTSYIKGHNLRLEKEPTALQVIKAIGNPGAYKEIVFCGIGEPTLRLDVVKKVSAWIKQKGGSVRINTNGQGNLIHGKNILFELQGIVDSISVSLDAEDEKKYDKICRPSIKGAFKGVISFIKEAVKVIPEVKVTVVDIPGIDINKCRKLAEELGVELRVREFDMVG
;
A
#
# COMPACT_ATOMS: atom_id res chain seq x y z
N MET A 1 23.95 -16.46 6.71
CA MET A 1 23.68 -17.86 7.13
C MET A 1 24.56 -18.83 6.35
N GLU A 2 24.98 -19.92 7.01
CA GLU A 2 25.87 -20.96 6.46
C GLU A 2 25.27 -21.71 5.27
N ALA A 3 23.95 -21.84 5.26
CA ALA A 3 23.21 -22.52 4.18
C ALA A 3 23.47 -21.94 2.78
N PHE A 4 24.04 -20.73 2.68
CA PHE A 4 24.39 -20.06 1.42
C PHE A 4 25.91 -19.90 1.22
N ASP A 5 26.78 -20.41 2.10
CA ASP A 5 28.23 -20.14 2.03
C ASP A 5 28.86 -20.58 0.70
N SER A 6 28.38 -21.67 0.11
CA SER A 6 28.91 -22.21 -1.15
C SER A 6 28.49 -21.44 -2.41
N ASP A 7 27.38 -20.69 -2.36
CA ASP A 7 26.78 -20.10 -3.57
C ASP A 7 26.16 -18.70 -3.38
N ARG A 8 26.49 -18.00 -2.28
CA ARG A 8 25.92 -16.70 -1.92
C ARG A 8 25.95 -15.67 -3.05
N SER A 9 27.07 -15.55 -3.76
CA SER A 9 27.19 -14.59 -4.86
C SER A 9 26.14 -14.89 -5.94
N ALA A 10 26.04 -16.16 -6.35
CA ALA A 10 25.07 -16.58 -7.36
C ALA A 10 23.61 -16.40 -6.88
N VAL A 11 23.34 -16.51 -5.58
CA VAL A 11 22.02 -16.21 -5.00
C VAL A 11 21.67 -14.73 -5.11
N LEU A 12 22.64 -13.84 -4.88
CA LEU A 12 22.45 -12.40 -5.04
C LEU A 12 22.25 -12.02 -6.51
N ASP A 13 23.01 -12.64 -7.42
CA ASP A 13 22.85 -12.44 -8.87
C ASP A 13 21.44 -12.85 -9.33
N ARG A 14 20.95 -14.03 -8.89
CA ARG A 14 19.58 -14.48 -9.18
C ARG A 14 18.51 -13.57 -8.55
N ALA A 15 18.79 -12.95 -7.42
CA ALA A 15 17.88 -11.99 -6.80
C ALA A 15 17.76 -10.71 -7.65
N GLU A 16 18.88 -10.19 -8.14
CA GLU A 16 18.93 -9.03 -9.02
C GLU A 16 18.23 -9.31 -10.36
N GLU A 17 18.49 -10.46 -10.98
CA GLU A 17 17.81 -10.92 -12.20
C GLU A 17 16.29 -11.05 -12.02
N ALA A 18 15.85 -11.42 -10.81
CA ALA A 18 14.43 -11.50 -10.46
C ALA A 18 13.80 -10.13 -10.11
N GLY A 19 14.57 -9.03 -10.18
CA GLY A 19 14.12 -7.67 -9.90
C GLY A 19 14.11 -7.30 -8.42
N ILE A 20 14.82 -8.03 -7.55
CA ILE A 20 14.95 -7.70 -6.13
C ILE A 20 16.04 -6.65 -5.95
N ASN A 21 15.62 -5.41 -5.70
CA ASN A 21 16.56 -4.28 -5.61
C ASN A 21 17.24 -4.13 -4.24
N TYR A 22 16.62 -4.65 -3.17
CA TYR A 22 17.13 -4.53 -1.81
C TYR A 22 16.84 -5.79 -1.01
N ILE A 23 17.77 -6.16 -0.13
CA ILE A 23 17.63 -7.29 0.80
C ILE A 23 17.94 -6.79 2.21
N ILE A 24 17.08 -7.12 3.18
CA ILE A 24 17.35 -6.91 4.60
C ILE A 24 17.63 -8.27 5.21
N ASN A 25 18.87 -8.50 5.64
CA ASN A 25 19.27 -9.73 6.31
C ASN A 25 19.08 -9.56 7.83
N ALA A 26 18.14 -10.28 8.43
CA ALA A 26 17.93 -10.29 9.87
C ALA A 26 18.94 -11.21 10.58
N GLY A 27 19.55 -10.71 11.65
CA GLY A 27 20.33 -11.52 12.59
C GLY A 27 19.45 -12.07 13.71
N SER A 28 19.79 -13.25 14.22
CA SER A 28 19.05 -13.95 15.30
C SER A 28 19.85 -14.08 16.60
N ASP A 29 21.16 -13.96 16.52
CA ASP A 29 22.14 -14.20 17.59
C ASP A 29 23.42 -13.42 17.32
N ARG A 30 24.39 -13.47 18.26
CA ARG A 30 25.65 -12.73 18.15
C ARG A 30 26.38 -13.01 16.83
N GLU A 31 26.48 -14.27 16.41
CA GLU A 31 27.27 -14.65 15.23
C GLU A 31 26.60 -14.24 13.92
N SER A 32 25.31 -14.51 13.78
CA SER A 32 24.51 -14.14 12.61
C SER A 32 24.41 -12.63 12.44
N ASN A 33 24.36 -11.87 13.54
CA ASN A 33 24.45 -10.41 13.52
C ASN A 33 25.78 -9.94 12.91
N ILE A 34 26.93 -10.46 13.39
CA ILE A 34 28.25 -10.12 12.84
C ILE A 34 28.32 -10.45 11.34
N LYS A 35 27.87 -11.65 10.94
CA LYS A 35 27.82 -12.07 9.54
C LYS A 35 26.92 -11.16 8.68
N GLY A 36 25.78 -10.70 9.21
CA GLY A 36 24.87 -9.75 8.54
C GLY A 36 25.49 -8.37 8.34
N LEU A 37 26.23 -7.88 9.33
CA LEU A 37 26.99 -6.62 9.25
C LEU A 37 28.09 -6.69 8.18
N GLU A 38 28.84 -7.78 8.14
CA GLU A 38 29.86 -8.01 7.11
C GLU A 38 29.24 -8.08 5.71
N LEU A 39 28.12 -8.80 5.57
CA LEU A 39 27.45 -8.96 4.28
C LEU A 39 26.92 -7.61 3.76
N SER A 40 26.23 -6.85 4.61
CA SER A 40 25.73 -5.52 4.23
C SER A 40 26.86 -4.54 3.90
N GLY A 41 28.03 -4.66 4.56
CA GLY A 41 29.22 -3.88 4.25
C GLY A 41 29.81 -4.19 2.86
N LYS A 42 29.66 -5.42 2.35
CA LYS A 42 30.20 -5.85 1.06
C LYS A 42 29.28 -5.57 -0.13
N HIS A 43 27.97 -5.52 0.08
CA HIS A 43 26.99 -5.40 -1.01
C HIS A 43 26.10 -4.15 -0.84
N PRO A 44 26.14 -3.18 -1.77
CA PRO A 44 25.38 -1.93 -1.67
C PRO A 44 23.87 -2.13 -1.45
N HIS A 45 23.26 -3.12 -2.09
CA HIS A 45 21.83 -3.43 -2.01
C HIS A 45 21.41 -4.28 -0.80
N VAL A 46 22.38 -4.73 0.03
CA VAL A 46 22.09 -5.50 1.25
C VAL A 46 22.18 -4.61 2.49
N PHE A 47 21.17 -4.69 3.33
CA PHE A 47 21.07 -4.07 4.65
C PHE A 47 20.99 -5.15 5.73
N SER A 48 21.23 -4.76 6.99
CA SER A 48 21.13 -5.66 8.14
C SER A 48 20.01 -5.20 9.07
N ALA A 49 19.30 -6.14 9.67
CA ALA A 49 18.63 -5.92 10.94
C ALA A 49 19.43 -6.66 12.02
N SER A 50 19.49 -6.10 13.23
CA SER A 50 20.22 -6.75 14.32
C SER A 50 19.40 -6.89 15.59
N GLY A 51 19.36 -8.11 16.13
CA GLY A 51 18.57 -8.47 17.29
C GLY A 51 18.87 -9.89 17.77
N ILE A 52 18.23 -10.26 18.88
CA ILE A 52 18.27 -11.59 19.49
C ILE A 52 16.87 -12.18 19.40
N HIS A 53 16.77 -13.26 18.63
CA HIS A 53 15.56 -14.02 18.40
C HIS A 53 15.09 -14.67 19.71
N PRO A 54 13.76 -14.87 19.93
CA PRO A 54 13.25 -15.50 21.15
C PRO A 54 13.87 -16.84 21.53
N HIS A 55 14.32 -17.63 20.56
CA HIS A 55 15.05 -18.87 20.85
C HIS A 55 16.35 -18.63 21.63
N GLU A 56 17.03 -17.53 21.30
CA GLU A 56 18.34 -17.16 21.83
C GLU A 56 18.25 -16.13 22.97
N ALA A 57 17.04 -15.82 23.45
CA ALA A 57 16.79 -14.78 24.45
C ALA A 57 17.65 -14.95 25.73
N LYS A 58 17.91 -16.19 26.16
CA LYS A 58 18.78 -16.49 27.31
C LYS A 58 20.25 -16.09 27.14
N THR A 59 20.69 -15.76 25.92
CA THR A 59 22.06 -15.37 25.60
C THR A 59 22.31 -13.86 25.72
N LEU A 60 21.24 -13.05 25.90
CA LEU A 60 21.36 -11.60 26.00
C LEU A 60 21.89 -11.18 27.39
N ASP A 61 23.20 -11.19 27.53
CA ASP A 61 23.93 -10.60 28.66
C ASP A 61 24.28 -9.12 28.40
N ASP A 62 24.87 -8.46 29.41
CA ASP A 62 25.23 -7.04 29.32
C ASP A 62 26.29 -6.76 28.24
N SER A 63 27.16 -7.74 27.95
CA SER A 63 28.16 -7.62 26.87
C SER A 63 27.48 -7.58 25.51
N LEU A 64 26.61 -8.55 25.22
CA LEU A 64 25.89 -8.65 23.96
C LEU A 64 24.91 -7.48 23.79
N PHE A 65 24.27 -7.06 24.87
CA PHE A 65 23.39 -5.89 24.86
C PHE A 65 24.15 -4.62 24.43
N ASN A 66 25.37 -4.42 24.94
CA ASN A 66 26.22 -3.30 24.54
C ASN A 66 26.77 -3.43 23.10
N GLU A 67 27.07 -4.65 22.65
CA GLU A 67 27.43 -4.92 21.26
C GLU A 67 26.30 -4.55 20.30
N LEU A 68 25.08 -5.02 20.56
CA LEU A 68 23.87 -4.68 19.79
C LEU A 68 23.71 -3.16 19.71
N ARG A 69 23.75 -2.46 20.85
CA ARG A 69 23.65 -0.99 20.89
C ARG A 69 24.69 -0.31 19.99
N ASN A 70 25.90 -0.85 19.88
CA ASN A 70 26.94 -0.31 19.00
C ASN A 70 26.70 -0.68 17.52
N TRP A 71 26.22 -1.88 17.23
CA TRP A 71 25.90 -2.28 15.86
C TRP A 71 24.75 -1.46 15.27
N LEU A 72 23.72 -1.15 16.06
CA LEU A 72 22.57 -0.34 15.63
C LEU A 72 22.94 1.08 15.16
N LYS A 73 24.14 1.58 15.49
CA LYS A 73 24.66 2.87 15.01
C LYS A 73 25.28 2.81 13.62
N LYS A 74 25.47 1.61 13.05
CA LYS A 74 26.09 1.44 11.73
C LYS A 74 25.11 1.84 10.61
N PRO A 75 25.59 2.49 9.53
CA PRO A 75 24.72 3.13 8.54
C PRO A 75 23.83 2.19 7.73
N LYS A 76 24.14 0.89 7.67
CA LYS A 76 23.35 -0.12 6.95
C LYS A 76 22.55 -1.04 7.87
N VAL A 77 22.49 -0.72 9.16
CA VAL A 77 21.59 -1.38 10.11
C VAL A 77 20.29 -0.58 10.15
N VAL A 78 19.20 -1.21 9.69
CA VAL A 78 17.94 -0.51 9.38
C VAL A 78 16.77 -0.90 10.27
N ALA A 79 16.98 -1.87 11.16
CA ALA A 79 15.98 -2.31 12.14
C ALA A 79 16.63 -3.03 13.32
N VAL A 80 15.92 -3.07 14.44
CA VAL A 80 16.19 -4.03 15.52
C VAL A 80 15.37 -5.28 15.25
N GLY A 81 16.04 -6.40 15.04
CA GLY A 81 15.39 -7.61 14.54
C GLY A 81 16.38 -8.68 14.12
N GLU A 82 16.04 -9.96 14.24
CA GLU A 82 14.72 -10.48 14.61
C GLU A 82 14.53 -10.57 16.13
N ILE A 83 13.40 -10.08 16.64
CA ILE A 83 13.07 -10.05 18.08
C ILE A 83 11.62 -10.48 18.30
N GLY A 84 11.23 -10.91 19.50
CA GLY A 84 9.82 -11.19 19.79
C GLY A 84 9.62 -12.40 20.67
N LEU A 85 8.59 -13.20 20.38
CA LEU A 85 8.13 -14.32 21.21
C LEU A 85 7.86 -15.58 20.39
N ASP A 86 8.39 -16.72 20.84
CA ASP A 86 8.09 -18.06 20.29
C ASP A 86 7.70 -19.01 21.44
N TYR A 87 6.40 -19.29 21.53
CA TYR A 87 5.84 -20.22 22.53
C TYR A 87 5.65 -21.64 22.00
N HIS A 88 5.96 -21.87 20.73
CA HIS A 88 5.84 -23.18 20.11
C HIS A 88 7.03 -24.07 20.50
N TYR A 89 8.26 -23.55 20.38
CA TYR A 89 9.48 -24.32 20.69
C TYR A 89 10.01 -24.09 22.10
N LEU A 90 9.82 -22.89 22.67
CA LEU A 90 10.26 -22.53 24.03
C LEU A 90 11.74 -22.83 24.33
N HIS A 91 12.65 -22.66 23.35
CA HIS A 91 14.10 -22.83 23.54
C HIS A 91 14.72 -21.89 24.59
N SER A 92 14.02 -20.80 24.90
CA SER A 92 14.24 -19.94 26.07
C SER A 92 12.96 -19.81 26.89
N PRO A 93 13.04 -19.71 28.23
CA PRO A 93 11.86 -19.57 29.08
C PRO A 93 11.02 -18.34 28.73
N LYS A 94 9.69 -18.48 28.80
CA LYS A 94 8.73 -17.40 28.46
C LYS A 94 9.06 -16.05 29.14
N GLY A 95 9.36 -16.05 30.44
CA GLY A 95 9.72 -14.83 31.16
C GLY A 95 10.99 -14.16 30.60
N VAL A 96 11.99 -14.96 30.21
CA VAL A 96 13.24 -14.46 29.61
C VAL A 96 12.99 -13.88 28.22
N GLN A 97 12.13 -14.51 27.41
CA GLN A 97 11.75 -13.98 26.11
C GLN A 97 11.06 -12.61 26.24
N ILE A 98 10.11 -12.47 27.17
CA ILE A 98 9.39 -11.22 27.43
C ILE A 98 10.36 -10.09 27.81
N GLU A 99 11.24 -10.34 28.79
CA GLU A 99 12.20 -9.32 29.24
C GLU A 99 13.22 -8.96 28.15
N THR A 100 13.65 -9.95 27.36
CA THR A 100 14.55 -9.72 26.22
C THR A 100 13.87 -8.91 25.12
N PHE A 101 12.59 -9.19 24.84
CA PHE A 101 11.82 -8.43 23.86
C PHE A 101 11.66 -6.97 24.31
N ARG A 102 11.30 -6.72 25.58
CA ARG A 102 11.24 -5.37 26.17
C ARG A 102 12.54 -4.59 26.02
N LYS A 103 13.66 -5.20 26.41
CA LYS A 103 15.00 -4.58 26.32
C LYS A 103 15.33 -4.17 24.88
N GLN A 104 14.98 -4.99 23.90
CA GLN A 104 15.26 -4.70 22.50
C GLN A 104 14.30 -3.68 21.87
N ILE A 105 13.04 -3.63 22.31
CA ILE A 105 12.13 -2.52 21.97
C ILE A 105 12.70 -1.20 22.50
N ALA A 106 13.22 -1.18 23.73
CA ALA A 106 13.87 0.01 24.28
C ALA A 106 15.10 0.44 23.45
N LEU A 107 15.95 -0.51 23.03
CA LEU A 107 17.06 -0.22 22.11
C LEU A 107 16.59 0.36 20.77
N ALA A 108 15.47 -0.14 20.21
CA ALA A 108 14.91 0.38 18.97
C ALA A 108 14.50 1.84 19.10
N LYS A 109 13.90 2.22 20.24
CA LYS A 109 13.59 3.61 20.58
C LYS A 109 14.84 4.47 20.68
N GLU A 110 15.84 4.01 21.43
CA GLU A 110 17.13 4.71 21.58
C GLU A 110 17.78 4.97 20.22
N ALA A 111 17.71 4.00 19.30
CA ALA A 111 18.31 4.09 17.97
C ALA A 111 17.44 4.81 16.93
N GLY A 112 16.15 5.05 17.21
CA GLY A 112 15.20 5.59 16.22
C GLY A 112 14.96 4.66 15.02
N LEU A 113 15.09 3.34 15.25
CA LEU A 113 14.97 2.29 14.24
C LEU A 113 13.65 1.50 14.42
N PRO A 114 13.05 1.00 13.32
CA PRO A 114 11.90 0.11 13.40
C PRO A 114 12.28 -1.28 13.95
N ILE A 115 11.27 -2.07 14.31
CA ILE A 115 11.46 -3.45 14.77
C ILE A 115 10.94 -4.50 13.78
N ILE A 116 11.64 -5.64 13.67
CA ILE A 116 11.18 -6.85 12.95
C ILE A 116 10.80 -7.90 13.99
N ILE A 117 9.52 -8.24 14.03
CA ILE A 117 8.91 -9.01 15.11
C ILE A 117 8.61 -10.44 14.67
N HIS A 118 9.17 -11.41 15.38
CA HIS A 118 8.73 -12.79 15.40
C HIS A 118 7.61 -12.99 16.41
N SER A 119 6.53 -13.66 16.01
CA SER A 119 5.46 -14.03 16.92
C SER A 119 4.88 -15.37 16.51
N ARG A 120 5.09 -16.39 17.35
CA ARG A 120 4.56 -17.74 17.12
C ARG A 120 3.89 -18.27 18.38
N GLU A 121 2.60 -18.59 18.26
CA GLU A 121 1.73 -19.03 19.37
C GLU A 121 1.72 -18.06 20.58
N ALA A 122 2.07 -16.79 20.35
CA ALA A 122 2.28 -15.78 21.37
C ALA A 122 1.44 -14.49 21.14
N LYS A 123 0.31 -14.59 20.43
CA LYS A 123 -0.54 -13.47 20.00
C LYS A 123 -0.83 -12.47 21.13
N SER A 124 -1.41 -12.92 22.23
CA SER A 124 -1.86 -12.05 23.32
C SER A 124 -0.72 -11.28 23.98
N ASP A 125 0.40 -11.94 24.25
CA ASP A 125 1.57 -11.30 24.86
C ASP A 125 2.28 -10.36 23.89
N THR A 126 2.37 -10.74 22.61
CA THR A 126 2.97 -9.89 21.58
C THR A 126 2.20 -8.58 21.47
N ILE A 127 0.89 -8.64 21.27
CA ILE A 127 0.07 -7.42 21.12
C ILE A 127 0.06 -6.57 22.39
N ARG A 128 0.00 -7.20 23.57
CA ARG A 128 0.11 -6.50 24.85
C ARG A 128 1.43 -5.72 24.95
N LEU A 129 2.57 -6.36 24.68
CA LEU A 129 3.88 -5.72 24.75
C LEU A 129 4.04 -4.63 23.70
N LEU A 130 3.54 -4.81 22.48
CA LEU A 130 3.57 -3.75 21.47
C LEU A 130 2.77 -2.52 21.92
N ARG A 131 1.63 -2.72 22.58
CA ARG A 131 0.79 -1.64 23.11
C ARG A 131 1.44 -0.92 24.30
N GLU A 132 2.04 -1.68 25.21
CA GLU A 132 2.68 -1.15 26.43
C GLU A 132 4.01 -0.46 26.10
N GLU A 133 4.82 -1.07 25.24
CA GLU A 133 6.24 -0.77 25.11
C GLU A 133 6.60 -0.18 23.75
N ALA A 134 5.80 -0.36 22.70
CA ALA A 134 6.18 -0.02 21.32
C ALA A 134 5.22 0.95 20.62
N ALA A 135 4.37 1.68 21.37
CA ALA A 135 3.35 2.58 20.81
C ALA A 135 3.92 3.70 19.91
N ASP A 136 5.19 4.07 20.10
CA ASP A 136 5.93 5.09 19.35
C ASP A 136 6.99 4.49 18.40
N VAL A 137 6.99 3.17 18.21
CA VAL A 137 7.95 2.44 17.38
C VAL A 137 7.23 1.83 16.19
N ALA A 138 7.70 2.13 14.98
CA ALA A 138 7.22 1.44 13.78
C ALA A 138 7.84 0.03 13.68
N GLY A 139 7.16 -0.89 13.00
CA GLY A 139 7.73 -2.21 12.79
C GLY A 139 6.90 -3.08 11.88
N VAL A 140 7.33 -4.33 11.76
CA VAL A 140 6.65 -5.35 10.96
C VAL A 140 6.52 -6.64 11.77
N LEU A 141 5.35 -7.26 11.73
CA LEU A 141 5.20 -8.66 12.10
C LEU A 141 5.67 -9.49 10.89
N HIS A 142 6.89 -10.00 11.01
CA HIS A 142 7.52 -10.83 9.99
C HIS A 142 6.83 -12.20 9.94
N CYS A 143 6.84 -12.82 8.76
CA CYS A 143 6.27 -14.14 8.49
C CYS A 143 4.93 -14.36 9.20
N PHE A 144 3.99 -13.44 9.01
CA PHE A 144 2.76 -13.38 9.80
C PHE A 144 2.01 -14.72 9.77
N SER A 145 1.74 -15.26 10.95
CA SER A 145 1.01 -16.53 11.13
C SER A 145 -0.24 -16.39 12.01
N GLY A 146 -0.66 -15.16 12.29
CA GLY A 146 -1.85 -14.85 13.09
C GLY A 146 -3.15 -14.90 12.29
N ASP A 147 -4.23 -14.49 12.96
CA ASP A 147 -5.56 -14.34 12.37
C ASP A 147 -5.87 -12.87 12.01
N LEU A 148 -7.05 -12.65 11.45
CA LEU A 148 -7.52 -11.33 11.05
C LEU A 148 -7.63 -10.34 12.21
N GLU A 149 -7.98 -10.81 13.40
CA GLU A 149 -8.07 -9.99 14.61
C GLU A 149 -6.68 -9.48 15.02
N MET A 150 -5.68 -10.37 15.06
CA MET A 150 -4.31 -9.97 15.37
C MET A 150 -3.76 -8.97 14.36
N ALA A 151 -4.03 -9.17 13.07
CA ALA A 151 -3.61 -8.23 12.02
C ALA A 151 -4.24 -6.85 12.23
N LYS A 152 -5.54 -6.78 12.57
CA LYS A 152 -6.24 -5.52 12.86
C LYS A 152 -5.66 -4.82 14.09
N GLU A 153 -5.38 -5.54 15.17
CA GLU A 153 -4.76 -4.97 16.37
C GLU A 153 -3.36 -4.43 16.07
N ALA A 154 -2.53 -5.21 15.36
CA ALA A 154 -1.17 -4.79 14.98
C ALA A 154 -1.17 -3.55 14.09
N MET A 155 -2.02 -3.50 13.06
CA MET A 155 -2.16 -2.32 12.19
C MET A 155 -2.72 -1.11 12.94
N GLY A 156 -3.63 -1.32 13.91
CA GLY A 156 -4.12 -0.27 14.80
C GLY A 156 -3.02 0.35 15.68
N LEU A 157 -1.94 -0.40 15.93
CA LEU A 157 -0.73 0.06 16.61
C LEU A 157 0.35 0.58 15.63
N GLY A 158 0.08 0.62 14.32
CA GLY A 158 1.00 1.14 13.30
C GLY A 158 1.98 0.11 12.73
N PHE A 159 1.79 -1.18 12.98
CA PHE A 159 2.68 -2.25 12.48
C PHE A 159 2.26 -2.80 11.13
N TYR A 160 3.25 -3.05 10.27
CA TYR A 160 3.09 -3.72 8.98
C TYR A 160 2.90 -5.22 9.17
N ILE A 161 2.24 -5.85 8.19
CA ILE A 161 2.01 -7.31 8.14
C ILE A 161 2.77 -7.86 6.93
N SER A 162 3.74 -8.74 7.18
CA SER A 162 4.56 -9.35 6.13
C SER A 162 4.19 -10.80 5.88
N PHE A 163 4.08 -11.17 4.61
CA PHE A 163 3.71 -12.51 4.17
C PHE A 163 4.88 -13.21 3.50
N ALA A 164 5.21 -14.40 4.00
CA ALA A 164 6.23 -15.27 3.41
C ALA A 164 5.62 -16.35 2.50
N GLY A 165 6.45 -17.28 2.04
CA GLY A 165 6.04 -18.40 1.19
C GLY A 165 4.84 -19.24 1.67
N PRO A 166 4.52 -19.36 2.99
CA PRO A 166 3.35 -20.12 3.45
C PRO A 166 2.00 -19.67 2.88
N VAL A 167 1.85 -18.40 2.46
CA VAL A 167 0.61 -17.92 1.82
C VAL A 167 0.25 -18.71 0.55
N THR A 168 1.27 -19.28 -0.11
CA THR A 168 1.11 -20.09 -1.31
C THR A 168 0.64 -21.51 -1.03
N PHE A 169 0.71 -22.00 0.22
CA PHE A 169 0.39 -23.38 0.57
C PHE A 169 -1.10 -23.68 0.46
N LYS A 170 -1.46 -24.90 0.05
CA LYS A 170 -2.86 -25.31 -0.19
C LYS A 170 -3.78 -25.09 1.01
N ASN A 171 -3.27 -25.23 2.23
CA ASN A 171 -4.02 -25.12 3.48
C ASN A 171 -3.99 -23.71 4.13
N ALA A 172 -3.40 -22.71 3.47
CA ALA A 172 -3.18 -21.38 4.04
C ALA A 172 -4.44 -20.48 4.02
N LYS A 173 -5.64 -21.03 4.27
CA LYS A 173 -6.92 -20.32 4.14
C LYS A 173 -6.96 -19.02 4.97
N THR A 174 -6.63 -19.11 6.25
CA THR A 174 -6.58 -17.95 7.16
C THR A 174 -5.58 -16.91 6.69
N LEU A 175 -4.37 -17.32 6.29
CA LEU A 175 -3.33 -16.39 5.86
C LEU A 175 -3.71 -15.65 4.57
N ARG A 176 -4.41 -16.33 3.65
CA ARG A 176 -4.92 -15.73 2.42
C ARG A 176 -6.04 -14.74 2.68
N GLU A 177 -6.92 -15.03 3.64
CA GLU A 177 -7.95 -14.08 4.09
C GLU A 177 -7.32 -12.79 4.62
N VAL A 178 -6.29 -12.90 5.46
CA VAL A 178 -5.56 -11.74 5.96
C VAL A 178 -4.85 -11.00 4.81
N ALA A 179 -4.20 -11.70 3.89
CA ALA A 179 -3.52 -11.10 2.73
C ALA A 179 -4.49 -10.35 1.78
N SER A 180 -5.74 -10.81 1.66
CA SER A 180 -6.79 -10.09 0.94
C SER A 180 -7.28 -8.86 1.70
N PHE A 181 -7.32 -8.91 3.03
CA PHE A 181 -7.83 -7.82 3.88
C PHE A 181 -6.86 -6.67 4.12
N VAL A 182 -5.56 -6.95 4.34
CA VAL A 182 -4.59 -5.93 4.78
C VAL A 182 -4.55 -4.76 3.79
N PRO A 183 -4.69 -3.49 4.23
CA PRO A 183 -4.62 -2.33 3.34
C PRO A 183 -3.26 -2.19 2.66
N ASP A 184 -3.24 -1.53 1.51
CA ASP A 184 -2.00 -1.35 0.74
C ASP A 184 -0.88 -0.68 1.54
N ASP A 185 -1.19 0.22 2.49
CA ASP A 185 -0.19 0.92 3.29
C ASP A 185 0.47 0.04 4.38
N PHE A 186 -0.02 -1.16 4.64
CA PHE A 186 0.47 -2.05 5.71
C PHE A 186 1.02 -3.39 5.22
N ILE A 187 0.85 -3.73 3.94
CA ILE A 187 1.28 -5.02 3.40
C ILE A 187 2.76 -5.03 3.03
N LEU A 188 3.46 -6.08 3.46
CA LEU A 188 4.82 -6.42 3.04
C LEU A 188 4.85 -7.88 2.58
N ILE A 189 5.90 -8.24 1.83
CA ILE A 189 6.18 -9.62 1.45
C ILE A 189 7.64 -9.93 1.71
N GLU A 190 7.92 -11.18 2.02
CA GLU A 190 9.27 -11.66 2.29
C GLU A 190 9.46 -13.11 1.86
N THR A 191 10.70 -13.60 1.99
CA THR A 191 11.01 -15.01 1.74
C THR A 191 11.18 -15.80 3.01
N ASP A 192 11.77 -15.20 4.05
CA ASP A 192 12.31 -15.91 5.21
C ASP A 192 13.34 -17.00 4.81
N ALA A 193 14.12 -16.72 3.76
CA ALA A 193 15.09 -17.66 3.24
C ALA A 193 16.22 -17.93 4.26
N PRO A 194 16.65 -19.19 4.44
CA PRO A 194 16.48 -20.35 3.55
C PRO A 194 15.21 -21.19 3.80
N TYR A 195 14.35 -20.77 4.73
CA TYR A 195 13.16 -21.51 5.14
C TYR A 195 11.95 -21.22 4.27
N LEU A 196 10.87 -21.97 4.48
CA LEU A 196 9.52 -21.64 4.00
C LEU A 196 9.36 -21.43 2.48
N SER A 197 10.09 -22.20 1.66
CA SER A 197 9.99 -22.12 0.19
C SER A 197 8.54 -22.12 -0.31
N PRO A 198 8.14 -21.11 -1.11
CA PRO A 198 6.78 -21.03 -1.65
C PRO A 198 6.49 -22.19 -2.60
N MET A 199 5.22 -22.50 -2.87
CA MET A 199 4.85 -23.30 -4.03
C MET A 199 5.15 -22.51 -5.31
N PRO A 200 5.76 -23.13 -6.35
CA PRO A 200 6.04 -24.56 -6.52
C PRO A 200 7.40 -25.06 -6.00
N MET A 201 8.20 -24.22 -5.34
CA MET A 201 9.56 -24.53 -4.87
C MET A 201 9.62 -25.28 -3.54
N ARG A 202 8.50 -25.79 -3.03
CA ARG A 202 8.45 -26.58 -1.79
C ARG A 202 9.42 -27.77 -1.85
N GLY A 203 10.15 -27.97 -0.77
CA GLY A 203 11.17 -29.02 -0.66
C GLY A 203 12.56 -28.62 -1.16
N LYS A 204 12.72 -27.45 -1.78
CA LYS A 204 14.02 -26.85 -2.10
C LYS A 204 14.43 -25.84 -1.02
N ARG A 205 15.72 -25.52 -0.92
CA ARG A 205 16.20 -24.36 -0.13
C ARG A 205 15.60 -23.09 -0.70
N ASN A 206 15.01 -22.24 0.14
CA ASN A 206 14.44 -20.98 -0.30
C ASN A 206 15.54 -19.96 -0.63
N GLU A 207 15.22 -18.95 -1.43
CA GLU A 207 16.12 -17.85 -1.75
C GLU A 207 15.34 -16.58 -2.17
N PRO A 208 15.95 -15.39 -2.13
CA PRO A 208 15.26 -14.12 -2.45
C PRO A 208 14.53 -14.11 -3.80
N SER A 209 15.08 -14.79 -4.82
CA SER A 209 14.49 -14.87 -6.16
C SER A 209 13.11 -15.54 -6.19
N PHE A 210 12.76 -16.32 -5.16
CA PHE A 210 11.47 -17.02 -5.07
C PHE A 210 10.34 -16.11 -4.55
N LEU A 211 10.66 -14.88 -4.12
CA LEU A 211 9.66 -13.90 -3.69
C LEU A 211 8.56 -13.65 -4.74
N LYS A 212 8.90 -13.80 -6.02
CA LYS A 212 7.95 -13.69 -7.14
C LYS A 212 6.72 -14.59 -6.98
N TYR A 213 6.87 -15.80 -6.44
CA TYR A 213 5.76 -16.74 -6.26
C TYR A 213 4.81 -16.30 -5.14
N THR A 214 5.36 -15.73 -4.06
CA THR A 214 4.57 -15.09 -2.99
C THR A 214 3.82 -13.88 -3.55
N ALA A 215 4.48 -13.06 -4.37
CA ALA A 215 3.87 -11.90 -5.01
C ALA A 215 2.74 -12.28 -5.97
N GLU A 216 2.93 -13.30 -6.80
CA GLU A 216 1.90 -13.84 -7.72
C GLU A 216 0.64 -14.29 -6.96
N MET A 217 0.80 -15.06 -5.89
CA MET A 217 -0.31 -15.52 -5.05
C MET A 217 -1.09 -14.34 -4.46
N ILE A 218 -0.41 -13.39 -3.82
CA ILE A 218 -1.06 -12.25 -3.16
C ILE A 218 -1.71 -11.31 -4.19
N ALA A 219 -1.06 -11.08 -5.34
CA ALA A 219 -1.62 -10.26 -6.40
C ALA A 219 -2.93 -10.86 -6.94
N GLY A 220 -2.96 -12.19 -7.13
CA GLY A 220 -4.17 -12.93 -7.52
C GLY A 220 -5.30 -12.81 -6.49
N LEU A 221 -5.00 -12.97 -5.20
CA LEU A 221 -5.97 -12.83 -4.10
C LEU A 221 -6.59 -11.43 -4.00
N ARG A 222 -5.83 -10.40 -4.43
CA ARG A 222 -6.24 -8.99 -4.37
C ARG A 222 -6.76 -8.45 -5.70
N GLY A 223 -6.74 -9.27 -6.76
CA GLY A 223 -7.15 -8.85 -8.11
C GLY A 223 -6.32 -7.70 -8.69
N ILE A 224 -5.04 -7.57 -8.31
CA ILE A 224 -4.12 -6.55 -8.84
C ILE A 224 -2.99 -7.20 -9.65
N SER A 225 -2.24 -6.41 -10.42
CA SER A 225 -1.07 -6.95 -11.12
C SER A 225 0.09 -7.21 -10.15
N VAL A 226 0.98 -8.13 -10.49
CA VAL A 226 2.23 -8.37 -9.73
C VAL A 226 3.07 -7.09 -9.66
N SER A 227 3.11 -6.31 -10.75
CA SER A 227 3.79 -5.02 -10.77
C SER A 227 3.19 -4.01 -9.78
N ASP A 228 1.86 -3.98 -9.63
CA ASP A 228 1.20 -3.10 -8.66
C ASP A 228 1.57 -3.49 -7.23
N LEU A 229 1.54 -4.79 -6.92
CA LEU A 229 1.92 -5.32 -5.61
C LEU A 229 3.40 -5.05 -5.31
N ALA A 230 4.29 -5.29 -6.28
CA ALA A 230 5.72 -5.04 -6.14
C ALA A 230 5.99 -3.56 -5.81
N ARG A 231 5.35 -2.62 -6.53
CA ARG A 231 5.49 -1.19 -6.23
C ARG A 231 4.91 -0.80 -4.86
N ILE A 232 3.76 -1.38 -4.45
CA ILE A 232 3.17 -1.13 -3.11
C ILE A 232 4.13 -1.59 -2.01
N THR A 233 4.52 -2.87 -2.05
CA THR A 233 5.34 -3.50 -1.00
C THR A 233 6.75 -2.92 -0.96
N THR A 234 7.33 -2.58 -2.11
CA THR A 234 8.63 -1.89 -2.18
C THR A 234 8.56 -0.51 -1.52
N LEU A 235 7.55 0.29 -1.82
CA LEU A 235 7.37 1.59 -1.17
C LEU A 235 7.23 1.45 0.35
N ASN A 236 6.45 0.47 0.81
CA ASN A 236 6.26 0.21 2.23
C ASN A 236 7.58 -0.18 2.92
N ALA A 237 8.37 -1.07 2.31
CA ALA A 237 9.67 -1.45 2.84
C ALA A 237 10.62 -0.25 2.91
N MET A 238 10.65 0.56 1.85
CA MET A 238 11.48 1.78 1.79
C MET A 238 11.08 2.81 2.86
N ARG A 239 9.79 2.97 3.13
CA ARG A 239 9.28 3.86 4.19
C ARG A 239 9.63 3.35 5.59
N LEU A 240 9.34 2.07 5.84
CA LEU A 240 9.55 1.47 7.15
C LEU A 240 11.03 1.48 7.53
N PHE A 241 11.88 0.97 6.63
CA PHE A 241 13.31 0.78 6.88
C PHE A 241 14.18 1.96 6.44
N LYS A 242 13.57 3.03 5.88
CA LYS A 242 14.26 4.24 5.40
C LYS A 242 15.38 3.92 4.40
N ILE A 243 15.13 2.98 3.50
CA ILE A 243 16.07 2.54 2.46
C ILE A 243 15.65 3.02 1.08
N GLY A 244 16.61 3.12 0.16
CA GLY A 244 16.38 3.51 -1.24
C GLY A 244 15.93 4.97 -1.42
N LYS A 245 15.40 5.29 -2.61
CA LYS A 245 14.90 6.63 -2.98
C LYS A 245 13.39 6.63 -3.14
N ILE A 246 12.67 7.27 -2.23
CA ILE A 246 11.22 7.45 -2.34
C ILE A 246 10.93 8.69 -3.18
N ALA A 247 9.95 8.60 -4.09
CA ALA A 247 9.52 9.74 -4.88
C ALA A 247 8.94 10.85 -3.99
N VAL A 248 9.65 11.98 -3.90
CA VAL A 248 9.22 13.15 -3.11
C VAL A 248 8.18 14.00 -3.83
N HIS A 249 8.18 13.97 -5.16
CA HIS A 249 7.28 14.76 -5.99
C HIS A 249 6.07 13.95 -6.45
N GLY A 250 4.90 14.60 -6.51
CA GLY A 250 3.69 13.99 -7.04
C GLY A 250 3.74 13.74 -8.54
N GLU A 251 3.27 12.58 -8.96
CA GLU A 251 3.18 12.19 -10.37
C GLU A 251 1.98 12.87 -11.05
N ILE A 252 2.22 13.42 -12.25
CA ILE A 252 1.18 14.00 -13.12
C ILE A 252 0.37 12.88 -13.79
N ALA A 253 1.05 11.82 -14.21
CA ALA A 253 0.45 10.66 -14.84
C ALA A 253 1.01 9.39 -14.18
N TYR A 254 0.14 8.44 -13.88
CA TYR A 254 0.51 7.19 -13.20
C TYR A 254 -0.30 6.02 -13.75
N LYS A 255 0.30 4.84 -13.83
CA LYS A 255 -0.33 3.66 -14.44
C LYS A 255 -0.87 2.73 -13.37
N ILE A 256 -2.13 2.34 -13.48
CA ILE A 256 -2.71 1.24 -12.71
C ILE A 256 -3.26 0.23 -13.72
N ARG A 257 -2.79 -1.01 -13.66
CA ARG A 257 -3.09 -2.05 -14.67
C ARG A 257 -2.85 -1.51 -16.09
N ASP A 258 -3.84 -1.53 -16.97
CA ASP A 258 -3.71 -1.12 -18.38
C ASP A 258 -4.18 0.32 -18.67
N SER A 259 -4.56 1.07 -17.62
CA SER A 259 -5.06 2.44 -17.75
C SER A 259 -4.05 3.46 -17.21
N LEU A 260 -4.02 4.63 -17.84
CA LEU A 260 -3.21 5.77 -17.37
C LEU A 260 -4.11 6.76 -16.63
N TYR A 261 -3.73 7.14 -15.43
CA TYR A 261 -4.47 8.06 -14.57
C TYR A 261 -3.76 9.41 -14.55
N LEU A 262 -4.54 10.50 -14.62
CA LEU A 262 -4.06 11.87 -14.65
C LEU A 262 -4.44 12.61 -13.38
N ASN A 263 -3.41 13.11 -12.71
CA ASN A 263 -3.52 13.90 -11.50
C ASN A 263 -3.18 15.36 -11.82
N ILE A 264 -4.21 16.21 -11.85
CA ILE A 264 -4.09 17.59 -12.36
C ILE A 264 -4.39 18.66 -11.31
N THR A 265 -4.85 18.26 -10.12
CA THR A 265 -5.13 19.18 -9.01
C THR A 265 -5.17 18.45 -7.67
N ASN A 266 -4.72 19.12 -6.61
CA ASN A 266 -4.91 18.68 -5.22
C ASN A 266 -6.22 19.21 -4.61
N ARG A 267 -6.93 20.11 -5.32
CA ARG A 267 -8.12 20.81 -4.81
C ARG A 267 -9.36 19.98 -5.09
N CYS A 268 -10.33 20.07 -4.19
CA CYS A 268 -11.63 19.43 -4.35
C CYS A 268 -12.66 20.22 -3.55
N THR A 269 -13.88 20.32 -4.08
CA THR A 269 -15.00 20.96 -3.40
C THR A 269 -15.57 20.11 -2.26
N ASN A 270 -15.21 18.82 -2.18
CA ASN A 270 -15.58 17.94 -1.08
C ASN A 270 -14.43 17.74 -0.07
N LYS A 271 -14.79 17.62 1.21
CA LYS A 271 -13.92 17.21 2.32
C LYS A 271 -14.43 15.89 2.92
N CYS A 272 -14.53 14.86 2.07
CA CYS A 272 -15.15 13.60 2.48
C CYS A 272 -14.41 12.94 3.65
N GLY A 273 -15.15 12.38 4.60
CA GLY A 273 -14.56 11.67 5.75
C GLY A 273 -13.77 10.40 5.37
N PHE A 274 -14.10 9.78 4.23
CA PHE A 274 -13.45 8.58 3.70
C PHE A 274 -12.34 8.87 2.68
N CYS A 275 -12.10 10.13 2.33
CA CYS A 275 -11.17 10.45 1.25
C CYS A 275 -9.73 10.11 1.62
N VAL A 276 -9.04 9.33 0.79
CA VAL A 276 -7.65 8.92 1.03
C VAL A 276 -6.68 10.11 1.15
N LYS A 277 -6.99 11.26 0.54
CA LYS A 277 -6.16 12.47 0.53
C LYS A 277 -5.90 13.09 1.91
N SER A 278 -6.71 12.78 2.92
CA SER A 278 -6.48 13.26 4.29
C SER A 278 -5.55 12.34 5.08
N ARG A 279 -5.31 11.12 4.59
CA ARG A 279 -4.53 10.07 5.28
C ARG A 279 -3.17 9.85 4.65
N THR A 280 -3.08 9.86 3.32
CA THR A 280 -1.85 9.58 2.59
C THR A 280 -1.78 10.39 1.29
N SER A 281 -0.56 10.64 0.84
CA SER A 281 -0.29 11.18 -0.50
C SER A 281 -0.20 10.08 -1.54
N TYR A 282 -0.24 8.81 -1.14
CA TYR A 282 0.07 7.70 -2.02
C TYR A 282 -1.14 6.83 -2.28
N ILE A 283 -1.34 6.45 -3.53
CA ILE A 283 -2.41 5.53 -3.95
C ILE A 283 -1.77 4.48 -4.80
N LYS A 284 -1.91 3.20 -4.43
CA LYS A 284 -1.24 2.09 -5.10
C LYS A 284 0.23 2.47 -5.34
N GLY A 285 1.00 2.76 -4.30
CA GLY A 285 2.43 3.10 -4.41
C GLY A 285 2.82 4.37 -5.19
N HIS A 286 1.89 5.08 -5.81
CA HIS A 286 2.15 6.32 -6.56
C HIS A 286 1.97 7.53 -5.66
N ASN A 287 2.96 8.44 -5.60
CA ASN A 287 2.81 9.71 -4.89
C ASN A 287 1.96 10.65 -5.75
N LEU A 288 0.78 11.04 -5.27
CA LEU A 288 -0.16 11.88 -6.01
C LEU A 288 -0.24 13.30 -5.45
N ARG A 289 0.55 13.68 -4.45
CA ARG A 289 0.52 15.07 -3.96
C ARG A 289 1.36 15.97 -4.87
N LEU A 290 0.69 16.71 -5.75
CA LEU A 290 1.37 17.63 -6.65
C LEU A 290 1.98 18.80 -5.86
N GLU A 291 3.18 19.23 -6.23
CA GLU A 291 3.75 20.46 -5.69
C GLU A 291 3.07 21.69 -6.29
N LYS A 292 2.79 21.61 -7.59
CA LYS A 292 2.10 22.63 -8.37
C LYS A 292 1.17 21.95 -9.36
N GLU A 293 0.02 22.56 -9.59
CA GLU A 293 -0.91 22.04 -10.59
C GLU A 293 -0.30 22.17 -11.99
N PRO A 294 -0.23 21.08 -12.79
CA PRO A 294 0.42 21.08 -14.09
C PRO A 294 -0.37 21.90 -15.12
N THR A 295 0.34 22.38 -16.13
CA THR A 295 -0.24 22.93 -17.36
C THR A 295 -0.72 21.80 -18.28
N ALA A 296 -1.64 22.10 -19.21
CA ALA A 296 -2.09 21.10 -20.19
C ALA A 296 -0.94 20.49 -21.00
N LEU A 297 0.10 21.26 -21.34
CA LEU A 297 1.27 20.77 -22.05
C LEU A 297 2.10 19.77 -21.21
N GLN A 298 2.24 20.03 -19.91
CA GLN A 298 2.93 19.10 -19.01
C GLN A 298 2.14 17.80 -18.85
N VAL A 299 0.80 17.87 -18.79
CA VAL A 299 -0.05 16.68 -18.76
C VAL A 299 0.08 15.88 -20.07
N ILE A 300 0.02 16.54 -21.22
CA ILE A 300 0.22 15.90 -22.54
C ILE A 300 1.59 15.21 -22.63
N LYS A 301 2.65 15.89 -22.17
CA LYS A 301 4.00 15.32 -22.14
C LYS A 301 4.07 14.09 -21.23
N ALA A 302 3.38 14.11 -20.08
CA ALA A 302 3.34 12.99 -19.16
C ALA A 302 2.56 11.78 -19.70
N ILE A 303 1.60 11.99 -20.61
CA ILE A 303 0.86 10.90 -21.27
C ILE A 303 1.73 10.15 -22.28
N GLY A 304 2.53 10.86 -23.08
CA GLY A 304 3.30 10.25 -24.15
C GLY A 304 2.41 9.74 -25.29
N ASN A 305 2.22 8.42 -25.39
CA ASN A 305 1.39 7.80 -26.45
C ASN A 305 0.03 7.33 -25.90
N PRO A 306 -1.08 8.00 -26.20
CA PRO A 306 -2.41 7.59 -25.72
C PRO A 306 -2.84 6.18 -26.14
N GLY A 307 -2.39 5.70 -27.30
CA GLY A 307 -2.74 4.37 -27.80
C GLY A 307 -2.09 3.22 -27.03
N ALA A 308 -1.15 3.51 -26.11
CA ALA A 308 -0.51 2.50 -25.27
C ALA A 308 -1.37 2.05 -24.07
N TYR A 309 -2.53 2.66 -23.87
CA TYR A 309 -3.38 2.45 -22.70
C TYR A 309 -4.81 2.10 -23.13
N LYS A 310 -5.48 1.28 -22.31
CA LYS A 310 -6.91 0.97 -22.50
C LYS A 310 -7.78 2.23 -22.44
N GLU A 311 -7.46 3.11 -21.51
CA GLU A 311 -8.11 4.41 -21.32
C GLU A 311 -7.17 5.35 -20.56
N ILE A 312 -7.40 6.65 -20.72
CA ILE A 312 -6.78 7.71 -19.94
C ILE A 312 -7.85 8.34 -19.04
N VAL A 313 -7.59 8.35 -17.74
CA VAL A 313 -8.57 8.66 -16.71
C VAL A 313 -8.15 9.93 -15.97
N PHE A 314 -8.96 10.99 -16.05
CA PHE A 314 -8.82 12.11 -15.13
C PHE A 314 -9.28 11.68 -13.74
N CYS A 315 -8.33 11.33 -12.89
CA CYS A 315 -8.55 10.83 -11.55
C CYS A 315 -7.23 10.98 -10.78
N GLY A 316 -7.27 11.78 -9.71
CA GLY A 316 -6.13 12.02 -8.83
C GLY A 316 -6.64 12.32 -7.41
N ILE A 317 -5.90 13.15 -6.66
CA ILE A 317 -6.31 13.55 -5.30
C ILE A 317 -7.49 14.53 -5.29
N GLY A 318 -7.59 15.36 -6.33
CA GLY A 318 -8.57 16.43 -6.43
C GLY A 318 -9.72 16.17 -7.40
N GLU A 319 -10.59 17.18 -7.52
CA GLU A 319 -11.72 17.21 -8.46
C GLU A 319 -11.25 17.76 -9.82
N PRO A 320 -11.17 16.93 -10.87
CA PRO A 320 -10.62 17.35 -12.16
C PRO A 320 -11.38 18.51 -12.81
N THR A 321 -12.69 18.62 -12.58
CA THR A 321 -13.51 19.66 -13.22
C THR A 321 -13.21 21.08 -12.70
N LEU A 322 -12.49 21.23 -11.57
CA LEU A 322 -11.91 22.52 -11.16
C LEU A 322 -10.88 23.07 -12.17
N ARG A 323 -10.34 22.19 -13.01
CA ARG A 323 -9.38 22.49 -14.09
C ARG A 323 -9.99 22.15 -15.45
N LEU A 324 -11.24 22.55 -15.69
CA LEU A 324 -11.98 22.26 -16.92
C LEU A 324 -11.23 22.67 -18.19
N ASP A 325 -10.49 23.76 -18.17
CA ASP A 325 -9.66 24.21 -19.29
C ASP A 325 -8.58 23.17 -19.67
N VAL A 326 -7.94 22.56 -18.67
CA VAL A 326 -6.96 21.49 -18.87
C VAL A 326 -7.64 20.22 -19.33
N VAL A 327 -8.74 19.83 -18.66
CA VAL A 327 -9.51 18.64 -19.03
C VAL A 327 -9.88 18.71 -20.52
N LYS A 328 -10.50 19.81 -20.97
CA LYS A 328 -10.88 19.99 -22.38
C LYS A 328 -9.70 19.90 -23.34
N LYS A 329 -8.61 20.64 -23.07
CA LYS A 329 -7.43 20.68 -23.95
C LYS A 329 -6.77 19.31 -24.07
N VAL A 330 -6.59 18.63 -22.94
CA VAL A 330 -5.92 17.32 -22.89
C VAL A 330 -6.82 16.24 -23.50
N SER A 331 -8.12 16.23 -23.19
CA SER A 331 -9.09 15.29 -23.78
C SER A 331 -9.16 15.40 -25.30
N ALA A 332 -9.26 16.62 -25.84
CA ALA A 332 -9.28 16.84 -27.28
C ALA A 332 -8.02 16.30 -27.97
N TRP A 333 -6.84 16.54 -27.36
CA TRP A 333 -5.58 16.01 -27.85
C TRP A 333 -5.53 14.47 -27.77
N ILE A 334 -6.00 13.86 -26.69
CA ILE A 334 -6.09 12.40 -26.54
C ILE A 334 -6.94 11.80 -27.68
N LYS A 335 -8.13 12.37 -27.93
CA LYS A 335 -9.00 11.91 -29.02
C LYS A 335 -8.37 12.05 -30.39
N GLN A 336 -7.68 13.17 -30.66
CA GLN A 336 -6.93 13.36 -31.91
C GLN A 336 -5.86 12.28 -32.11
N LYS A 337 -5.33 11.71 -31.02
CA LYS A 337 -4.35 10.61 -31.03
C LYS A 337 -4.99 9.22 -30.93
N GLY A 338 -6.31 9.10 -31.04
CA GLY A 338 -7.05 7.84 -31.03
C GLY A 338 -7.22 7.20 -29.65
N GLY A 339 -6.95 7.94 -28.56
CA GLY A 339 -7.14 7.44 -27.20
C GLY A 339 -8.60 7.52 -26.72
N SER A 340 -8.85 6.84 -25.60
CA SER A 340 -10.12 6.88 -24.87
C SER A 340 -9.97 7.71 -23.59
N VAL A 341 -10.98 8.51 -23.25
CA VAL A 341 -10.99 9.42 -22.11
C VAL A 341 -12.11 9.11 -21.14
N ARG A 342 -11.76 8.94 -19.86
CA ARG A 342 -12.70 8.91 -18.74
C ARG A 342 -12.47 10.06 -17.78
N ILE A 343 -13.54 10.63 -17.23
CA ILE A 343 -13.46 11.56 -16.09
C ILE A 343 -14.07 10.92 -14.85
N ASN A 344 -13.30 10.84 -13.77
CA ASN A 344 -13.83 10.56 -12.45
C ASN A 344 -14.06 11.89 -11.72
N THR A 345 -15.28 12.15 -11.28
CA THR A 345 -15.69 13.44 -10.70
C THR A 345 -16.60 13.23 -9.50
N ASN A 346 -16.65 14.23 -8.61
CA ASN A 346 -17.66 14.34 -7.56
C ASN A 346 -19.01 14.87 -8.07
N GLY A 347 -19.13 15.16 -9.38
CA GLY A 347 -20.38 15.56 -10.04
C GLY A 347 -20.76 17.03 -9.88
N GLN A 348 -19.90 17.86 -9.30
CA GLN A 348 -20.22 19.28 -9.04
C GLN A 348 -19.77 20.21 -10.17
N GLY A 349 -19.33 19.70 -11.32
CA GLY A 349 -18.79 20.48 -12.43
C GLY A 349 -19.69 21.64 -12.87
N ASN A 350 -21.00 21.40 -13.02
CA ASN A 350 -21.94 22.47 -13.39
C ASN A 350 -22.05 23.57 -12.33
N LEU A 351 -22.03 23.18 -11.04
CA LEU A 351 -22.06 24.14 -9.93
C LEU A 351 -20.76 24.95 -9.83
N ILE A 352 -19.62 24.30 -10.05
CA ILE A 352 -18.29 24.94 -10.04
C ILE A 352 -18.22 26.06 -11.07
N HIS A 353 -18.77 25.82 -12.27
CA HIS A 353 -18.66 26.76 -13.40
C HIS A 353 -19.91 27.63 -13.62
N GLY A 354 -20.98 27.40 -12.86
CA GLY A 354 -22.25 28.14 -13.00
C GLY A 354 -22.97 27.92 -14.33
N LYS A 355 -22.63 26.86 -15.08
CA LYS A 355 -23.19 26.53 -16.40
C LYS A 355 -23.13 25.03 -16.67
N ASN A 356 -23.87 24.55 -17.67
CA ASN A 356 -23.77 23.15 -18.11
C ASN A 356 -22.48 22.91 -18.90
N ILE A 357 -21.49 22.25 -18.29
CA ILE A 357 -20.17 22.02 -18.88
C ILE A 357 -20.13 20.79 -19.80
N LEU A 358 -21.16 19.93 -19.77
CA LEU A 358 -21.13 18.63 -20.44
C LEU A 358 -21.17 18.75 -21.97
N PHE A 359 -21.83 19.77 -22.51
CA PHE A 359 -21.78 20.09 -23.94
C PHE A 359 -20.35 20.44 -24.42
N GLU A 360 -19.51 20.98 -23.54
CA GLU A 360 -18.11 21.28 -23.85
C GLU A 360 -17.20 20.04 -23.78
N LEU A 361 -17.73 18.92 -23.26
CA LEU A 361 -17.05 17.63 -23.14
C LEU A 361 -17.54 16.61 -24.19
N GLN A 362 -18.66 16.90 -24.85
CA GLN A 362 -19.23 16.05 -25.90
C GLN A 362 -18.22 15.82 -27.04
N GLY A 363 -18.06 14.57 -27.45
CA GLY A 363 -17.12 14.16 -28.50
C GLY A 363 -15.65 14.10 -28.08
N ILE A 364 -15.28 14.63 -26.89
CA ILE A 364 -13.92 14.57 -26.35
C ILE A 364 -13.79 13.70 -25.09
N VAL A 365 -14.90 13.31 -24.48
CA VAL A 365 -14.97 12.41 -23.32
C VAL A 365 -15.85 11.22 -23.66
N ASP A 366 -15.32 10.01 -23.45
CA ASP A 366 -16.01 8.76 -23.76
C ASP A 366 -16.85 8.28 -22.58
N SER A 367 -16.38 8.47 -21.35
CA SER A 367 -17.10 8.08 -20.14
C SER A 367 -16.94 9.03 -18.96
N ILE A 368 -17.95 9.09 -18.10
CA ILE A 368 -17.90 9.79 -16.80
C ILE A 368 -18.31 8.84 -15.67
N SER A 369 -17.50 8.82 -14.61
CA SER A 369 -17.81 8.16 -13.33
C SER A 369 -18.07 9.21 -12.26
N VAL A 370 -19.31 9.33 -11.79
CA VAL A 370 -19.72 10.32 -10.80
C VAL A 370 -19.77 9.71 -9.40
N SER A 371 -19.13 10.34 -8.42
CA SER A 371 -19.20 9.92 -7.02
C SER A 371 -20.53 10.38 -6.40
N LEU A 372 -21.52 9.49 -6.44
CA LEU A 372 -22.84 9.71 -5.81
C LEU A 372 -22.72 9.68 -4.29
N ASP A 373 -21.95 8.72 -3.78
CA ASP A 373 -21.53 8.49 -2.38
C ASP A 373 -22.64 8.39 -1.30
N ALA A 374 -23.87 8.85 -1.53
CA ALA A 374 -24.98 8.76 -0.58
C ALA A 374 -26.36 8.68 -1.26
N GLU A 375 -27.34 8.18 -0.51
CA GLU A 375 -28.73 8.01 -0.95
C GLU A 375 -29.56 9.30 -0.93
N ASP A 376 -29.15 10.30 -0.14
CA ASP A 376 -29.87 11.57 0.01
C ASP A 376 -28.96 12.75 0.35
N GLU A 377 -29.51 13.97 0.27
CA GLU A 377 -28.79 15.23 0.51
C GLU A 377 -28.23 15.32 1.93
N LYS A 378 -28.99 14.91 2.95
CA LYS A 378 -28.58 14.98 4.35
C LYS A 378 -27.37 14.09 4.61
N LYS A 379 -27.38 12.88 4.04
CA LYS A 379 -26.27 11.92 4.12
C LYS A 379 -25.07 12.44 3.35
N TYR A 380 -25.26 12.87 2.11
CA TYR A 380 -24.19 13.42 1.28
C TYR A 380 -23.48 14.58 1.98
N ASP A 381 -24.22 15.55 2.52
CA ASP A 381 -23.64 16.71 3.21
C ASP A 381 -22.85 16.30 4.45
N LYS A 382 -23.31 15.26 5.18
CA LYS A 382 -22.62 14.72 6.34
C LYS A 382 -21.29 14.04 5.96
N ILE A 383 -21.29 13.21 4.92
CA ILE A 383 -20.15 12.36 4.56
C ILE A 383 -19.15 13.05 3.63
N CYS A 384 -19.62 13.80 2.63
CA CYS A 384 -18.83 14.46 1.60
C CYS A 384 -18.42 15.88 1.98
N ARG A 385 -19.19 16.52 2.87
CA ARG A 385 -18.94 17.88 3.39
C ARG A 385 -18.59 18.87 2.26
N PRO A 386 -19.51 19.08 1.30
CA PRO A 386 -19.27 19.93 0.16
C PRO A 386 -19.11 21.40 0.60
N SER A 387 -18.23 22.13 -0.09
CA SER A 387 -18.08 23.58 0.10
C SER A 387 -19.14 24.40 -0.65
N ILE A 388 -19.93 23.77 -1.51
CA ILE A 388 -20.96 24.41 -2.34
C ILE A 388 -22.34 24.01 -1.81
N LYS A 389 -23.24 25.00 -1.64
CA LYS A 389 -24.62 24.74 -1.20
C LYS A 389 -25.41 24.00 -2.28
N GLY A 390 -26.31 23.11 -1.86
CA GLY A 390 -27.15 22.31 -2.78
C GLY A 390 -26.34 21.32 -3.63
N ALA A 391 -25.17 20.91 -3.15
CA ALA A 391 -24.25 20.06 -3.91
C ALA A 391 -24.91 18.75 -4.35
N PHE A 392 -25.63 18.05 -3.46
CA PHE A 392 -26.28 16.79 -3.83
C PHE A 392 -27.28 16.98 -4.99
N LYS A 393 -28.15 17.99 -4.92
CA LYS A 393 -29.06 18.34 -6.02
C LYS A 393 -28.31 18.64 -7.31
N GLY A 394 -27.19 19.36 -7.21
CA GLY A 394 -26.30 19.61 -8.34
C GLY A 394 -25.69 18.35 -8.94
N VAL A 395 -25.26 17.39 -8.11
CA VAL A 395 -24.75 16.08 -8.55
C VAL A 395 -25.84 15.31 -9.30
N ILE A 396 -27.06 15.24 -8.75
CA ILE A 396 -28.19 14.59 -9.42
C ILE A 396 -28.50 15.26 -10.75
N SER A 397 -28.53 16.59 -10.79
CA SER A 397 -28.74 17.34 -12.04
C SER A 397 -27.60 17.10 -13.04
N PHE A 398 -26.36 17.01 -12.59
CA PHE A 398 -25.19 16.75 -13.43
C PHE A 398 -25.28 15.36 -14.07
N ILE A 399 -25.66 14.34 -13.31
CA ILE A 399 -25.85 12.97 -13.83
C ILE A 399 -26.94 12.95 -14.90
N LYS A 400 -28.08 13.59 -14.65
CA LYS A 400 -29.20 13.68 -15.61
C LYS A 400 -28.80 14.36 -16.92
N GLU A 401 -27.98 15.40 -16.85
CA GLU A 401 -27.46 16.06 -18.05
C GLU A 401 -26.38 15.22 -18.74
N ALA A 402 -25.54 14.51 -17.99
CA ALA A 402 -24.43 13.74 -18.54
C ALA A 402 -24.94 12.60 -19.43
N VAL A 403 -25.98 11.89 -18.99
CA VAL A 403 -26.61 10.78 -19.74
C VAL A 403 -27.11 11.20 -21.13
N LYS A 404 -27.41 12.49 -21.33
CA LYS A 404 -27.90 13.01 -22.62
C LYS A 404 -26.79 13.19 -23.65
N VAL A 405 -25.53 13.36 -23.23
CA VAL A 405 -24.45 13.83 -24.13
C VAL A 405 -23.16 13.02 -24.03
N ILE A 406 -22.93 12.30 -22.93
CA ILE A 406 -21.76 11.45 -22.73
C ILE A 406 -22.14 10.00 -23.04
N PRO A 407 -21.34 9.27 -23.85
CA PRO A 407 -21.67 7.90 -24.25
C PRO A 407 -21.88 6.92 -23.08
N GLU A 408 -21.02 6.97 -22.07
CA GLU A 408 -21.12 6.11 -20.89
C GLU A 408 -21.11 6.94 -19.60
N VAL A 409 -22.15 6.81 -18.78
CA VAL A 409 -22.24 7.43 -17.46
C VAL A 409 -22.52 6.37 -16.42
N LYS A 410 -21.69 6.36 -15.37
CA LYS A 410 -21.87 5.51 -14.20
C LYS A 410 -21.74 6.31 -12.92
N VAL A 411 -22.32 5.78 -11.86
CA VAL A 411 -22.20 6.33 -10.51
C VAL A 411 -21.47 5.37 -9.59
N THR A 412 -20.74 5.92 -8.62
CA THR A 412 -20.03 5.15 -7.61
C THR A 412 -20.46 5.54 -6.21
N VAL A 413 -20.49 4.56 -5.31
CA VAL A 413 -20.67 4.75 -3.87
C VAL A 413 -19.57 3.98 -3.13
N VAL A 414 -19.04 4.57 -2.06
CA VAL A 414 -18.16 3.84 -1.14
C VAL A 414 -19.01 3.17 -0.08
N ASP A 415 -18.83 1.88 0.11
CA ASP A 415 -19.51 1.11 1.15
C ASP A 415 -18.92 1.44 2.52
N ILE A 416 -19.55 2.40 3.21
CA ILE A 416 -19.16 2.86 4.53
C ILE A 416 -20.35 2.76 5.50
N PRO A 417 -20.08 2.57 6.81
CA PRO A 417 -21.15 2.51 7.81
C PRO A 417 -22.12 3.69 7.72
N GLY A 418 -23.41 3.36 7.58
CA GLY A 418 -24.49 4.34 7.56
C GLY A 418 -24.91 4.85 6.18
N ILE A 419 -24.35 4.33 5.09
CA ILE A 419 -24.86 4.53 3.72
C ILE A 419 -25.75 3.34 3.33
N ASP A 420 -26.91 3.64 2.75
CA ASP A 420 -27.84 2.63 2.27
C ASP A 420 -27.57 2.32 0.79
N ILE A 421 -26.78 1.27 0.55
CA ILE A 421 -26.39 0.85 -0.82
C ILE A 421 -27.61 0.49 -1.68
N ASN A 422 -28.67 -0.07 -1.08
CA ASN A 422 -29.86 -0.44 -1.84
C ASN A 422 -30.64 0.81 -2.30
N LYS A 423 -30.73 1.84 -1.46
CA LYS A 423 -31.31 3.13 -1.89
C LYS A 423 -30.43 3.83 -2.91
N CYS A 424 -29.10 3.77 -2.77
CA CYS A 424 -28.20 4.29 -3.80
C CYS A 424 -28.40 3.58 -5.14
N ARG A 425 -28.61 2.25 -5.13
CA ARG A 425 -28.88 1.46 -6.34
C ARG A 425 -30.19 1.87 -6.99
N LYS A 426 -31.26 2.00 -6.20
CA LYS A 426 -32.55 2.51 -6.68
C LYS A 426 -32.43 3.89 -7.30
N LEU A 427 -31.68 4.80 -6.67
CA LEU A 427 -31.44 6.13 -7.20
C LEU A 427 -30.65 6.10 -8.52
N ALA A 428 -29.66 5.22 -8.65
CA ALA A 428 -28.93 5.02 -9.91
C ALA A 428 -29.84 4.49 -11.04
N GLU A 429 -30.72 3.53 -10.73
CA GLU A 429 -31.74 3.01 -11.65
C GLU A 429 -32.71 4.11 -12.11
N GLU A 430 -33.21 4.95 -11.20
CA GLU A 430 -34.06 6.10 -11.52
C GLU A 430 -33.36 7.14 -12.40
N LEU A 431 -32.03 7.21 -12.34
CA LEU A 431 -31.19 8.07 -13.17
C LEU A 431 -30.77 7.41 -14.49
N GLY A 432 -31.09 6.13 -14.69
CA GLY A 432 -30.73 5.37 -15.89
C GLY A 432 -29.23 5.09 -16.02
N VAL A 433 -28.52 4.93 -14.90
CA VAL A 433 -27.06 4.72 -14.86
C VAL A 433 -26.66 3.51 -14.02
N GLU A 434 -25.54 2.89 -14.36
CA GLU A 434 -24.98 1.79 -13.59
C GLU A 434 -24.40 2.29 -12.25
N LEU A 435 -24.69 1.56 -11.15
CA LEU A 435 -24.03 1.76 -9.86
C LEU A 435 -22.88 0.77 -9.68
N ARG A 436 -21.68 1.30 -9.44
CA ARG A 436 -20.53 0.53 -8.93
C ARG A 436 -20.30 0.82 -7.44
N VAL A 437 -20.38 -0.21 -6.62
CA VAL A 437 -20.02 -0.14 -5.19
C VAL A 437 -18.51 -0.31 -5.06
N ARG A 438 -17.88 0.53 -4.25
CA ARG A 438 -16.44 0.48 -3.92
C ARG A 438 -16.30 0.07 -2.47
N GLU A 439 -15.43 -0.89 -2.18
CA GLU A 439 -15.06 -1.21 -0.81
C GLU A 439 -14.30 -0.04 -0.19
N PHE A 440 -14.59 0.24 1.08
CA PHE A 440 -13.83 1.21 1.86
C PHE A 440 -12.36 0.80 1.91
N ASP A 441 -11.44 1.77 1.80
CA ASP A 441 -9.99 1.59 1.79
C ASP A 441 -9.37 0.80 0.62
N MET A 442 -10.19 0.38 -0.35
CA MET A 442 -9.71 -0.17 -1.63
C MET A 442 -9.80 0.89 -2.73
N VAL A 443 -8.70 1.62 -2.94
CA VAL A 443 -8.63 2.72 -3.93
C VAL A 443 -7.81 2.30 -5.15
N GLY A 444 -8.43 2.23 -6.33
CA GLY A 444 -7.83 1.77 -7.59
C GLY A 444 -8.80 0.87 -8.35
#